data_AF-A0A218XVB0-F1
#
_entry.id   AF-A0A218XVB0-F1
#
_cell.length_a   1.000
_cell.length_b   1.000
_cell.length_c   1.000
_cell.angle_alpha   90.00
_cell.angle_beta   90.00
_cell.angle_gamma   90.00
#
_symmetry.space_group_name_H-M   'P 1'
#
loop_
_entity.id
_entity.type
_entity.pdbx_description
1 polymer ?
#
loop_
_entity_poly.entity_id
_entity_poly.type
_entity_poly.pdbx_seq_one_letter_code
_entity_poly.pdbx_strand_id
1 'polypeptide(L)' 'MDSRLYRCASRGDVRSLKRLLKETPSLILRLTPQGNSIVHIASRLGHGPAVQEICRRCKSLLTKPKADGDTTPHASLVL' A
#
# COMPACT_ATOMS: atom_id res chain seq x y z
N MET A 1 -6.20 -7.88 8.60
CA MET A 1 -5.70 -6.50 8.42
C MET A 1 -5.38 -5.87 9.78
N ASP A 2 -4.34 -5.04 9.87
CA ASP A 2 -4.02 -4.29 11.10
C ASP A 2 -5.10 -3.21 11.40
N SER A 3 -5.53 -3.15 12.65
CA SER A 3 -6.62 -2.28 13.09
C SER A 3 -6.27 -0.79 13.04
N ARG A 4 -4.99 -0.43 13.23
CA ARG A 4 -4.49 0.94 13.11
C ARG A 4 -4.46 1.36 11.65
N LEU A 5 -3.99 0.48 10.76
CA LEU A 5 -4.00 0.75 9.32
C LEU A 5 -5.42 0.98 8.81
N TYR A 6 -6.35 0.09 9.16
CA TYR A 6 -7.78 0.24 8.84
C TYR A 6 -8.32 1.59 9.31
N ARG A 7 -8.09 1.95 10.58
CA ARG A 7 -8.57 3.21 11.16
C ARG A 7 -8.00 4.43 10.43
N CYS A 8 -6.72 4.43 10.07
CA CYS A 8 -6.10 5.55 9.36
C CYS A 8 -6.74 5.74 7.97
N ALA A 9 -6.92 4.65 7.22
CA ALA A 9 -7.54 4.70 5.91
C ALA A 9 -9.02 5.09 5.98
N SER A 10 -9.77 4.55 6.95
CA SER A 10 -11.19 4.83 7.12
C SER A 10 -11.50 6.25 7.61
N ARG A 11 -10.52 6.95 8.18
CA ARG A 11 -10.65 8.36 8.59
C ARG A 11 -9.96 9.32 7.62
N GLY A 12 -9.30 8.80 6.59
CA GLY A 12 -8.47 9.60 5.69
C GLY A 12 -7.25 10.23 6.38
N ASP A 13 -6.79 9.69 7.51
CA ASP A 13 -5.63 10.20 8.25
C ASP A 13 -4.31 9.81 7.55
N VAL A 14 -3.95 10.60 6.55
CA VAL A 14 -2.74 10.41 5.75
C VAL A 14 -1.47 10.52 6.61
N ARG A 15 -1.46 11.34 7.66
CA ARG A 15 -0.27 11.54 8.50
C ARG A 15 0.04 10.27 9.29
N SER A 16 -0.95 9.73 9.98
CA SER A 16 -0.81 8.48 10.73
C SER A 16 -0.56 7.29 9.80
N LEU A 17 -1.22 7.27 8.62
CA LEU A 17 -0.97 6.26 7.60
C LEU A 17 0.50 6.28 7.13
N LYS A 18 1.06 7.46 6.83
CA LYS A 18 2.47 7.60 6.44
C LYS A 18 3.43 7.10 7.51
N ARG A 19 3.18 7.42 8.77
CA ARG A 19 4.02 6.98 9.90
C ARG A 19 3.97 5.45 10.04
N LEU A 20 2.76 4.88 10.06
CA LEU A 20 2.57 3.45 10.20
C LEU A 20 3.19 2.65 9.04
N LEU A 21 3.07 3.14 7.81
CA LEU A 21 3.67 2.51 6.63
C LEU A 21 5.18 2.74 6.52
N LYS A 22 5.74 3.73 7.24
CA LYS A 22 7.18 3.90 7.37
C LYS A 22 7.76 2.89 8.36
N GLU A 23 7.05 2.63 9.47
CA GLU A 23 7.43 1.63 10.47
C GLU A 23 7.28 0.21 9.92
N THR A 24 6.11 -0.10 9.34
CA THR A 24 5.80 -1.45 8.87
C THR A 24 5.18 -1.39 7.46
N PRO A 25 6.01 -1.30 6.40
CA PRO A 25 5.53 -1.15 5.03
C PRO A 25 4.72 -2.35 4.52
N SER A 26 5.00 -3.56 5.01
CA SER A 26 4.27 -4.79 4.62
C SER A 26 2.80 -4.80 5.03
N LEU A 27 2.39 -3.91 5.94
CA LEU A 27 0.99 -3.80 6.37
C LEU A 27 0.04 -3.47 5.21
N ILE A 28 0.53 -2.72 4.21
CA ILE A 28 -0.26 -2.30 3.05
C ILE A 28 -0.72 -3.46 2.17
N LEU A 29 0.01 -4.58 2.21
CA LEU A 29 -0.30 -5.80 1.46
C LEU A 29 -1.33 -6.67 2.18
N ARG A 30 -1.68 -6.36 3.44
CA ARG A 30 -2.63 -7.16 4.20
C ARG A 30 -4.06 -6.85 3.77
N LEU A 31 -4.83 -7.91 3.57
CA LEU A 31 -6.26 -7.83 3.28
C LEU A 31 -7.09 -7.99 4.57
N THR A 32 -8.33 -7.54 4.49
CA THR A 32 -9.38 -7.90 5.46
C THR A 32 -9.81 -9.35 5.23
N PRO A 33 -10.48 -9.99 6.21
CA PRO A 33 -11.06 -11.33 6.01
C PRO A 33 -12.03 -11.42 4.82
N GLN A 34 -12.62 -10.29 4.42
CA GLN A 34 -13.52 -10.17 3.26
C GLN A 34 -12.78 -9.91 1.95
N GLY A 35 -11.43 -9.99 1.93
CA GLY A 35 -10.62 -9.73 0.74
C GLY A 35 -10.41 -8.25 0.39
N ASN A 36 -10.98 -7.30 1.14
CA ASN A 36 -10.81 -5.88 0.85
C ASN A 36 -9.39 -5.41 1.21
N SER A 37 -8.75 -4.71 0.27
CA SER A 37 -7.48 -4.00 0.48
C SER A 37 -7.70 -2.63 1.15
N ILE A 38 -6.64 -2.06 1.70
CA ILE A 38 -6.71 -0.74 2.34
C ILE A 38 -7.08 0.39 1.35
N VAL A 39 -6.68 0.24 0.08
CA VAL A 39 -7.10 1.12 -1.02
C VAL A 39 -8.63 1.10 -1.17
N HIS A 40 -9.26 -0.08 -1.24
CA HIS A 40 -10.70 -0.22 -1.41
C HIS A 40 -11.48 0.50 -0.31
N ILE A 41 -11.01 0.40 0.94
CA ILE A 41 -11.62 1.06 2.09
C ILE A 41 -11.51 2.58 1.96
N ALA A 42 -10.31 3.11 1.68
CA ALA A 42 -10.09 4.54 1.54
C ALA A 42 -10.86 5.14 0.34
N SER A 43 -10.93 4.42 -0.78
CA SER A 43 -11.68 4.84 -1.98
C SER A 43 -13.18 4.88 -1.72
N ARG A 44 -13.74 3.85 -1.07
CA ARG A 44 -15.19 3.79 -0.76
C ARG A 44 -15.64 4.92 0.17
N LEU A 45 -14.74 5.44 0.98
CA LEU A 45 -15.00 6.53 1.93
C LEU A 45 -14.62 7.92 1.35
N GLY A 46 -14.20 7.99 0.09
CA GLY A 46 -13.90 9.26 -0.59
C GLY A 46 -12.56 9.89 -0.19
N HIS A 47 -11.65 9.13 0.44
CA HIS A 47 -10.38 9.65 0.93
C HIS A 47 -9.28 9.62 -0.14
N GLY A 48 -9.45 10.41 -1.20
CA GLY A 48 -8.51 10.50 -2.34
C GLY A 48 -7.03 10.69 -1.96
N PRO A 49 -6.69 11.60 -1.02
CA PRO A 49 -5.30 11.78 -0.57
C PRO A 49 -4.71 10.53 0.10
N ALA A 50 -5.52 9.78 0.85
CA ALA A 50 -5.08 8.52 1.46
C ALA A 50 -4.87 7.45 0.39
N VAL A 51 -5.78 7.34 -0.58
CA VAL A 51 -5.65 6.43 -1.73
C VAL A 51 -4.36 6.68 -2.49
N GLN A 52 -4.05 7.94 -2.83
CA GLN A 52 -2.81 8.28 -3.52
C GLN A 52 -1.57 7.85 -2.73
N GLU A 53 -1.52 8.13 -1.43
CA GLU A 53 -0.37 7.75 -0.60
C GLU A 53 -0.21 6.22 -0.53
N ILE A 54 -1.32 5.49 -0.37
CA ILE A 54 -1.33 4.03 -0.35
C ILE A 54 -0.82 3.50 -1.70
N CYS A 55 -1.36 3.96 -2.83
CA CYS A 55 -0.92 3.54 -4.16
C CYS A 55 0.57 3.83 -4.40
N ARG A 56 1.06 5.00 -3.99
CA ARG A 56 2.48 5.37 -4.09
C ARG A 56 3.38 4.41 -3.31
N ARG A 57 2.96 4.03 -2.09
CA ARG A 57 3.68 3.08 -1.25
C ARG A 57 3.64 1.66 -1.81
N CYS A 58 2.50 1.20 -2.30
CA CYS A 58 2.38 -0.10 -2.99
C CYS A 58 3.35 -0.17 -4.16
N LYS A 59 3.34 0.82 -5.06
CA LYS A 59 4.27 0.88 -6.19
C LYS A 59 5.72 0.82 -5.71
N SER A 60 6.08 1.65 -4.74
CA SER A 60 7.45 1.66 -4.18
C SER A 60 7.89 0.32 -3.59
N LEU A 61 6.97 -0.49 -3.04
CA LEU A 61 7.29 -1.80 -2.50
C LEU A 61 7.41 -2.87 -3.58
N LEU A 62 6.60 -2.76 -4.64
CA LEU A 62 6.67 -3.65 -5.80
C LEU A 62 7.86 -3.33 -6.70
N THR A 63 8.32 -2.07 -6.73
CA THR A 63 9.47 -1.62 -7.52
C THR A 63 10.78 -1.67 -6.76
N LYS A 64 10.81 -2.10 -5.50
CA LYS A 64 12.09 -2.31 -4.80
C LYS A 64 12.80 -3.46 -5.53
N PRO A 65 13.92 -3.20 -6.23
CA PRO A 65 14.75 -4.28 -6.71
C PRO A 65 15.16 -5.06 -5.48
N LYS A 66 14.98 -6.38 -5.50
CA LYS A 66 15.61 -7.27 -4.53
C LYS A 66 17.11 -6.93 -4.61
N ALA A 67 17.61 -6.19 -3.62
CA ALA A 67 19.04 -5.97 -3.46
C ALA A 67 19.63 -7.28 -2.93
N ASP A 68 19.65 -8.26 -3.81
CA ASP A 68 20.41 -9.48 -3.72
C ASP A 68 20.72 -9.82 -5.18
N GLY A 69 21.97 -9.60 -5.55
CA GLY A 69 22.42 -9.54 -6.93
C GLY A 69 22.28 -10.87 -7.64
N ASP A 70 21.12 -11.08 -8.26
CA ASP A 70 20.99 -11.80 -9.52
C ASP A 70 19.52 -11.74 -9.92
N THR A 71 19.25 -11.03 -11.01
CA THR A 71 18.48 -11.52 -12.17
C THR A 71 17.98 -10.28 -12.93
N THR A 72 18.57 -10.13 -14.11
CA THR A 72 18.19 -9.32 -15.27
C THR A 72 16.83 -8.62 -15.25
N PRO A 73 16.77 -7.33 -15.63
CA PRO A 73 15.52 -6.61 -15.84
C PRO A 73 14.91 -7.06 -17.18
N HIS A 74 14.24 -8.22 -17.21
CA HIS A 74 13.42 -8.55 -18.37
C HIS A 74 12.10 -7.78 -18.26
N ALA A 75 12.19 -6.51 -18.65
CA ALA A 75 11.08 -5.79 -19.23
C ALA A 75 10.60 -6.59 -20.45
N SER A 76 9.58 -7.41 -20.27
CA SER A 76 8.73 -7.88 -21.35
C SER A 76 7.28 -7.58 -20.98
N LEU A 77 6.98 -6.28 -20.99
CA LEU A 77 5.69 -5.80 -21.42
C LEU A 77 5.71 -5.88 -22.96
N VAL A 78 5.31 -7.03 -23.49
CA VAL A 78 4.85 -7.15 -24.87
C VAL A 78 3.33 -7.20 -24.80
N LEU A 79 2.72 -6.37 -25.66
CA LEU A 79 1.31 -6.00 -25.77
C LEU A 79 0.33 -7.18 -25.67
#